data_AF-A0AB74TPJ9-F1
#
_entry.id   AF-A0AB74TPJ9-F1
#
_cell.length_a   1.000
_cell.length_b   1.000
_cell.length_c   1.000
_cell.angle_alpha   90.00
_cell.angle_beta   90.00
_cell.angle_gamma   90.00
#
_symmetry.space_group_name_H-M   'P 1'
#
loop_
_entity.id
_entity.type
_entity.pdbx_description
1 polymer ?
#
loop_
_entity_poly.entity_id
_entity_poly.type
_entity_poly.pdbx_seq_one_letter_code
_entity_poly.pdbx_strand_id
1 'polypeptide(L)' 'MGEFLAYRILEGKLTFERCPKRLKPRVKEILTELGYEHLAVVGE' A
#
# COMPACT_ATOMS: atom_id res chain seq x y z
N MET A 1 -8.35 -7.69 -3.58
CA MET A 1 -7.75 -7.57 -2.22
C MET A 1 -6.61 -6.56 -2.16
N GLY A 2 -5.66 -6.55 -3.11
CA GLY A 2 -4.60 -5.53 -3.14
C GLY A 2 -5.13 -4.09 -3.21
N GLU A 3 -6.16 -3.85 -4.03
CA GLU A 3 -6.82 -2.53 -4.14
C GLU A 3 -7.44 -2.10 -2.82
N PHE A 4 -8.13 -3.00 -2.13
CA PHE A 4 -8.72 -2.72 -0.81
C PHE A 4 -7.67 -2.26 0.21
N LEU A 5 -6.51 -2.92 0.26
CA LEU A 5 -5.42 -2.51 1.15
C LEU A 5 -4.79 -1.18 0.70
N ALA A 6 -4.61 -0.95 -0.60
CA ALA A 6 -4.13 0.33 -1.13
C ALA A 6 -5.08 1.48 -0.75
N TYR A 7 -6.39 1.33 -0.95
CA TYR A 7 -7.38 2.31 -0.52
C TYR A 7 -7.35 2.55 0.99
N ARG A 8 -7.16 1.51 1.81
CA ARG A 8 -7.02 1.68 3.26
C ARG A 8 -5.77 2.46 3.65
N ILE A 9 -4.70 2.34 2.87
CA ILE A 9 -3.50 3.17 3.03
C ILE A 9 -3.78 4.62 2.62
N LEU A 10 -4.49 4.85 1.51
CA LEU A 10 -4.91 6.19 1.08
C LEU A 10 -5.83 6.87 2.11
N GLU A 11 -6.72 6.11 2.75
CA GLU A 11 -7.58 6.59 3.84
C GLU A 11 -6.80 6.84 5.17
N GLY A 12 -5.50 6.53 5.24
CA GLY A 12 -4.70 6.61 6.47
C GLY A 12 -5.10 5.59 7.54
N LYS A 13 -5.93 4.60 7.20
CA LYS A 13 -6.43 3.55 8.11
C LYS A 13 -5.49 2.36 8.21
N LEU A 14 -4.51 2.27 7.32
CA LEU A 14 -3.54 1.19 7.25
C LEU A 14 -2.18 1.76 6.80
N THR A 15 -1.08 1.20 7.27
CA THR A 15 0.25 1.50 6.73
C THR A 15 0.73 0.36 5.85
N PHE A 16 1.54 0.66 4.84
CA PHE A 16 2.08 -0.34 3.93
C PHE A 16 2.89 -1.43 4.66
N GLU A 17 3.53 -1.09 5.78
CA GLU A 17 4.22 -2.02 6.67
C GLU A 17 3.34 -3.15 7.18
N ARG A 18 2.10 -2.81 7.55
CA ARG A 18 1.09 -3.73 8.09
C ARG A 18 0.41 -4.57 7.00
N CYS A 19 0.73 -4.35 5.73
CA CYS A 19 0.22 -5.19 4.66
C CYS A 19 0.83 -6.61 4.72
N PRO A 20 0.06 -7.66 4.43
CA PRO A 20 0.59 -9.01 4.31
C PRO A 20 1.71 -9.06 3.26
N LYS A 21 2.83 -9.73 3.56
CA LYS A 21 4.00 -9.83 2.66
C LYS A 21 3.64 -10.29 1.24
N ARG A 22 2.67 -11.20 1.12
CA ARG A 22 2.18 -11.72 -0.18
C ARG A 22 1.45 -10.66 -1.02
N LEU A 23 0.85 -9.65 -0.39
CA LEU A 23 0.08 -8.60 -1.04
C LEU A 23 0.84 -7.29 -1.20
N LYS A 24 1.93 -7.08 -0.45
CA LYS A 24 2.80 -5.89 -0.57
C LYS A 24 3.20 -5.56 -2.01
N PRO A 25 3.62 -6.52 -2.86
CA PRO A 25 3.97 -6.20 -4.25
C PRO A 25 2.78 -5.60 -5.03
N ARG A 26 1.60 -6.23 -4.92
CA ARG A 26 0.40 -5.75 -5.61
C ARG A 26 -0.11 -4.42 -5.04
N VAL A 27 -0.02 -4.21 -3.73
CA VAL A 27 -0.39 -2.94 -3.09
C VAL A 27 0.56 -1.82 -3.51
N LYS A 28 1.86 -2.09 -3.59
CA LYS A 28 2.87 -1.14 -4.07
C LYS A 28 2.59 -0.74 -5.52
N GLU A 29 2.35 -1.72 -6.39
CA GLU A 29 2.01 -1.47 -7.80
C GLU A 29 0.81 -0.53 -7.92
N ILE A 30 -0.29 -0.82 -7.21
CA ILE A 30 -1.50 0.02 -7.23
C ILE A 30 -1.23 1.42 -6.68
N LEU A 31 -0.50 1.54 -5.57
CA LEU A 31 -0.13 2.85 -5.02
C LEU A 31 0.73 3.65 -6.00
N THR A 32 1.67 3.00 -6.70
CA THR A 32 2.50 3.63 -7.74
C THR A 32 1.68 4.05 -8.95
N GLU A 33 0.78 3.20 -9.46
CA GLU A 33 -0.13 3.54 -10.56
C GLU A 33 -1.03 4.75 -10.24
N LEU A 34 -1.41 4.91 -8.97
CA LEU A 34 -2.20 6.03 -8.50
C LEU A 34 -1.38 7.29 -8.14
N GLY A 35 -0.05 7.24 -8.25
CA GLY A 35 0.86 8.36 -7.91
C GLY A 35 1.19 8.52 -6.42
N TYR A 36 0.86 7.52 -5.59
CA TYR A 36 1.10 7.48 -4.15
C TYR A 36 2.26 6.55 -3.76
N GLU A 37 3.32 6.50 -4.58
CA GLU A 37 4.49 5.66 -4.33
C GLU A 37 5.14 5.92 -2.95
N HIS A 38 5.06 7.17 -2.47
CA HIS A 38 5.55 7.60 -1.17
C HIS A 38 4.84 6.92 0.01
N LEU A 39 3.64 6.38 -0.20
CA LEU A 39 2.91 5.62 0.82
C LEU A 39 3.29 4.14 0.84
N ALA A 40 4.00 3.66 -0.18
CA ALA A 40 4.51 2.29 -0.26
C ALA A 40 5.90 2.14 0.38
N VAL A 41 6.24 3.03 1.32
CA VAL A 41 7.46 2.95 2.12
C VAL A 41 7.22 2.05 3.34
N VAL A 42 8.16 1.16 3.59
CA VAL A 42 8.28 0.49 4.89
C VAL A 42 9.13 1.45 5.71
N GLY A 43 8.58 1.99 6.81
CA GLY A 43 9.37 2.81 7.74
C GLY A 43 10.65 2.06 8.11
N GLU A 44 11.77 2.77 8.15
CA GLU A 44 13.05 2.25 8.65
C GLU A 44 12.93 1.77 10.11
#